data_AF-A0A655A326-F1
#
_entry.id   AF-A0A655A326-F1
#
_cell.length_a   1.000
_cell.length_b   1.000
_cell.length_c   1.000
_cell.angle_alpha   90.00
_cell.angle_beta   90.00
_cell.angle_gamma   90.00
#
_symmetry.space_group_name_H-M   'P 1'
#
loop_
_entity.id
_entity.type
_entity.pdbx_description
1 polymer ?
#
loop_
_entity_poly.entity_id
_entity_poly.type
_entity_poly.pdbx_seq_one_letter_code
_entity_poly.pdbx_strand_id
1 'polypeptide(L)'
;MHIAALDGPAGTVTALLEAARLPDPDRLQADLLGPVDLPPGVRRPAGIPADAPVIRMLLRVCREQGLELAASLRRGIGVLSARQTRQTRSLVRVQIDPLHIG
;
A
#
# COMPACT_ATOMS: atom_id res chain seq x y z
N MET A 1 13.06 -9.56 8.03
CA MET A 1 11.68 -9.21 7.61
C MET A 1 11.75 -8.12 6.56
N HIS A 2 10.74 -8.07 5.69
CA HIS A 2 10.48 -6.93 4.81
C HIS A 2 9.14 -6.32 5.16
N ILE A 3 8.99 -5.02 4.90
CA ILE A 3 7.75 -4.31 5.17
C ILE A 3 7.39 -3.38 4.02
N ALA A 4 6.11 -3.27 3.69
CA ALA A 4 5.59 -2.27 2.78
C ALA A 4 4.67 -1.32 3.53
N ALA A 5 4.90 -0.01 3.39
CA ALA A 5 3.97 1.01 3.85
C ALA A 5 3.11 1.51 2.69
N LEU A 6 1.80 1.50 2.89
CA LEU A 6 0.78 1.92 1.93
C LEU A 6 0.06 3.13 2.51
N ASP A 7 0.34 4.30 1.93
CA ASP A 7 -0.27 5.56 2.34
C ASP A 7 -1.24 6.05 1.27
N GLY A 8 -2.51 6.28 1.62
CA GLY A 8 -3.52 6.78 0.69
C GLY A 8 -4.92 6.83 1.28
N PRO A 9 -5.94 7.19 0.48
CA PRO A 9 -7.33 7.14 0.93
C PRO A 9 -7.73 5.70 1.19
N ALA A 10 -8.48 5.45 2.27
CA ALA A 10 -8.78 4.09 2.75
C ALA A 10 -9.36 3.16 1.67
N GLY A 11 -10.30 3.66 0.87
CA GLY A 11 -10.89 2.89 -0.23
C GLY A 11 -9.88 2.52 -1.32
N THR A 12 -8.92 3.40 -1.62
CA THR A 12 -7.88 3.13 -2.63
C THR A 12 -6.82 2.16 -2.12
N VAL A 13 -6.47 2.23 -0.83
CA VAL A 13 -5.57 1.25 -0.20
C VAL A 13 -6.21 -0.13 -0.19
N THR A 14 -7.49 -0.23 0.17
CA THR A 14 -8.26 -1.49 0.12
C THR A 14 -8.30 -2.06 -1.29
N ALA A 15 -8.64 -1.23 -2.29
CA ALA A 15 -8.65 -1.65 -3.68
C ALA A 15 -7.27 -2.11 -4.18
N LEU A 16 -6.18 -1.54 -3.66
CA LEU A 16 -4.82 -1.99 -4.00
C LEU A 16 -4.54 -3.37 -3.40
N LEU A 17 -4.91 -3.62 -2.15
CA LEU A 17 -4.74 -4.91 -1.50
C LEU A 17 -5.50 -6.01 -2.25
N GLU A 18 -6.75 -5.73 -2.64
CA GLU A 18 -7.56 -6.64 -3.46
C GLU A 18 -6.92 -6.90 -4.83
N ALA A 19 -6.47 -5.84 -5.51
CA ALA A 19 -5.85 -5.94 -6.83
C ALA A 19 -4.48 -6.63 -6.80
N ALA A 20 -3.74 -6.51 -5.69
CA ALA A 20 -2.43 -7.14 -5.52
C ALA A 20 -2.52 -8.67 -5.51
N ARG A 21 -3.69 -9.22 -5.11
CA ARG A 21 -3.96 -10.66 -4.97
C ARG A 21 -2.76 -11.34 -4.34
N LEU A 22 -2.48 -10.97 -3.09
CA LEU A 22 -1.40 -11.57 -2.33
C LEU A 22 -1.52 -13.10 -2.42
N PRO A 23 -0.42 -13.82 -2.67
CA PRO A 23 -0.40 -15.27 -2.65
C PRO A 23 -1.02 -15.83 -1.36
N ASP A 24 -1.52 -17.06 -1.43
CA ASP A 24 -2.10 -17.74 -0.27
C ASP A 24 -1.17 -17.70 0.95
N PRO A 25 -1.71 -17.69 2.19
CA PRO A 25 -0.90 -17.56 3.41
C PRO A 25 0.24 -18.58 3.54
N ASP A 26 0.07 -19.77 2.96
CA ASP A 26 1.08 -20.83 2.95
C ASP A 26 2.30 -20.50 2.04
N ARG A 27 2.11 -19.64 1.04
CA ARG A 27 3.15 -19.17 0.12
C ARG A 27 3.70 -17.81 0.52
N LEU A 28 2.82 -16.90 0.95
CA LEU A 28 3.16 -15.58 1.42
C LEU A 28 2.53 -15.32 2.79
N GLN A 29 3.34 -15.44 3.85
CA GLN A 29 2.91 -15.10 5.19
C GLN A 29 3.00 -13.59 5.38
N ALA A 30 1.92 -12.88 5.05
CA ALA A 30 1.81 -11.44 5.15
C ALA A 30 0.95 -11.02 6.36
N ASP A 31 1.55 -10.34 7.31
CA ASP A 31 0.82 -9.65 8.38
C ASP A 31 0.34 -8.29 7.86
N LEU A 32 -0.96 -8.03 7.92
CA LEU A 32 -1.54 -6.72 7.63
C LEU A 32 -1.73 -5.95 8.94
N LEU A 33 -1.11 -4.78 9.06
CA LEU A 33 -1.13 -3.95 10.27
C LEU A 33 -1.74 -2.57 9.98
N GLY A 34 -2.67 -2.13 10.84
CA GLY A 34 -3.45 -0.90 10.70
C GLY A 34 -4.95 -1.17 10.46
N PRO A 35 -5.75 -0.19 10.01
CA PRO A 35 -5.34 1.12 9.50
C PRO A 35 -5.07 2.10 10.63
N VAL A 36 -4.16 3.03 10.40
CA VAL A 36 -3.93 4.18 11.28
C VAL A 36 -3.96 5.47 10.47
N ASP A 37 -4.19 6.60 11.13
CA ASP A 37 -3.99 7.90 10.50
C ASP A 37 -2.55 8.06 10.02
N LEU A 38 -2.35 8.82 8.94
CA LEU A 38 -0.99 9.12 8.47
C LEU A 38 -0.17 9.75 9.61
N PRO A 39 1.00 9.18 10.00
CA PRO A 39 1.74 9.68 11.15
C PRO A 39 2.16 11.16 11.01
N PRO A 40 2.20 11.93 12.13
CA PRO A 40 2.58 13.33 12.10
C PRO A 40 3.96 13.55 11.44
N GLY A 41 4.10 14.61 10.65
CA GLY A 41 5.36 14.93 9.97
C GLY A 41 5.66 14.11 8.71
N VAL A 42 4.92 13.03 8.44
CA VAL A 42 5.02 12.29 7.18
C VAL A 42 4.38 13.10 6.06
N ARG A 43 5.13 13.31 4.97
CA ARG A 43 4.60 13.96 3.77
C ARG A 43 3.41 13.19 3.22
N ARG A 44 2.30 13.87 2.94
CA ARG A 44 1.10 13.27 2.29
C ARG A 44 1.41 12.82 0.85
N PRO A 45 0.79 11.75 0.33
CA PRO A 45 0.95 11.38 -1.08
C PRO A 45 0.51 12.52 -2.00
N ALA A 46 1.23 12.69 -3.11
CA ALA A 46 0.89 13.70 -4.10
C ALA A 46 -0.47 13.39 -4.76
N GLY A 47 -1.19 14.43 -5.21
CA GLY A 47 -2.48 14.27 -5.89
C GLY A 47 -3.66 13.96 -4.98
N ILE A 48 -3.47 13.92 -3.66
CA ILE A 48 -4.56 13.84 -2.68
C ILE A 48 -4.81 15.24 -2.12
N PRO A 49 -6.08 15.71 -2.07
CA PRO A 49 -6.44 16.96 -1.39
C PRO A 49 -5.94 17.03 0.05
N ALA A 50 -5.66 18.24 0.53
CA ALA A 50 -5.06 18.45 1.85
C ALA A 50 -6.00 18.05 3.00
N ASP A 51 -7.30 18.21 2.80
CA ASP A 51 -8.40 17.91 3.72
C ASP A 51 -8.91 16.47 3.64
N ALA A 52 -8.62 15.75 2.56
CA ALA A 52 -9.04 14.36 2.41
C ALA A 52 -8.35 13.45 3.45
N PRO A 53 -9.03 12.49 4.09
CA PRO A 53 -8.38 11.57 5.03
C PRO A 53 -7.37 10.66 4.32
N VAL A 54 -6.20 10.47 4.94
CA VAL A 54 -5.15 9.56 4.47
C VAL A 54 -4.78 8.62 5.60
N ILE A 55 -4.80 7.34 5.30
CA ILE A 55 -4.40 6.28 6.24
C ILE A 55 -3.05 5.71 5.85
N ARG A 56 -2.43 5.02 6.81
CA ARG A 56 -1.33 4.09 6.62
C ARG A 56 -1.77 2.66 6.92
N MET A 57 -1.46 1.76 6.00
CA MET A 57 -1.46 0.31 6.19
C MET A 57 -0.03 -0.20 6.04
N LEU A 58 0.36 -1.18 6.85
CA LEU A 58 1.63 -1.88 6.71
C LEU A 58 1.39 -3.35 6.33
N LEU A 59 2.21 -3.87 5.43
CA LEU A 59 2.29 -5.31 5.15
C LEU A 59 3.68 -5.78 5.54
N ARG A 60 3.77 -6.72 6.47
CA ARG A 60 5.03 -7.31 6.91
C ARG A 60 5.12 -8.75 6.45
N VAL A 61 6.26 -9.14 5.91
CA VAL A 61 6.53 -10.51 5.44
C VAL A 61 7.88 -11.00 5.95
N CYS A 62 8.11 -12.31 5.88
CA CYS A 62 9.40 -12.93 6.15
C CYS A 62 10.49 -12.40 5.19
N ARG A 63 11.76 -12.56 5.55
CA ARG A 63 12.88 -11.93 4.82
C ARG A 63 13.02 -12.47 3.38
N GLU A 64 12.70 -13.72 3.17
CA GLU A 64 12.74 -14.43 1.90
C GLU A 64 11.61 -14.00 0.95
N GLN A 65 10.55 -13.40 1.47
CA GLN A 65 9.31 -13.10 0.75
C GLN A 65 9.21 -11.65 0.25
N GLY A 66 10.22 -10.81 0.51
CA GLY A 66 10.19 -9.38 0.15
C GLY A 66 10.00 -9.13 -1.35
N LEU A 67 10.66 -9.94 -2.20
CA LEU A 67 10.52 -9.83 -3.66
C LEU A 67 9.11 -10.21 -4.14
N GLU A 68 8.52 -11.24 -3.54
CA GLU A 68 7.16 -11.68 -3.86
C GLU A 68 6.12 -10.64 -3.44
N LEU A 69 6.30 -10.02 -2.27
CA LEU A 69 5.50 -8.88 -1.82
C LEU A 69 5.59 -7.71 -2.81
N ALA A 70 6.81 -7.29 -3.16
CA ALA A 70 7.02 -6.18 -4.10
C ALA A 70 6.42 -6.47 -5.48
N ALA A 71 6.56 -7.69 -5.99
CA ALA A 71 5.98 -8.12 -7.26
C ALA A 71 4.44 -8.07 -7.22
N SER A 72 3.83 -8.52 -6.12
CA SER A 72 2.38 -8.53 -5.94
C SER A 72 1.80 -7.12 -5.87
N LEU A 73 2.42 -6.23 -5.08
CA LEU A 73 2.03 -4.82 -5.01
C LEU A 73 2.19 -4.11 -6.36
N ARG A 74 3.30 -4.35 -7.08
CA ARG A 74 3.52 -3.79 -8.41
C ARG A 74 2.44 -4.22 -9.41
N ARG A 75 2.01 -5.49 -9.39
CA ARG A 75 0.89 -5.97 -10.21
C ARG A 75 -0.42 -5.27 -9.83
N GLY A 76 -0.72 -5.16 -8.53
CA GLY A 76 -1.91 -4.47 -8.03
C GLY A 76 -1.97 -3.01 -8.48
N ILE A 77 -0.87 -2.28 -8.39
CA ILE A 77 -0.75 -0.90 -8.89
C ILE A 77 -1.07 -0.84 -10.39
N GLY A 78 -0.56 -1.78 -11.19
CA GLY A 78 -0.84 -1.85 -12.62
C GLY A 78 -2.33 -2.06 -12.92
N VAL A 79 -2.98 -2.98 -12.21
CA VAL A 79 -4.42 -3.25 -12.34
C VAL A 79 -5.25 -2.02 -11.95
N LEU A 80 -4.95 -1.36 -10.83
CA LEU A 80 -5.65 -0.14 -10.43
C LEU A 80 -5.45 0.99 -11.44
N SER A 81 -4.21 1.19 -11.89
CA SER A 81 -3.88 2.25 -12.85
C SER A 81 -4.63 2.06 -14.17
N ALA A 82 -4.83 0.82 -14.62
CA ALA A 82 -5.60 0.53 -15.83
C ALA A 82 -7.11 0.77 -15.68
N ARG A 83 -7.64 0.70 -14.45
CA ARG A 83 -9.08 0.92 -14.17
C ARG A 83 -9.42 2.39 -13.91
N GLN A 84 -8.45 3.20 -13.50
CA GLN A 84 -8.68 4.60 -13.15
C GLN A 84 -8.77 5.49 -14.39
N THR A 85 -9.70 6.45 -14.37
CA THR A 85 -9.77 7.55 -15.33
C THR A 85 -9.06 8.78 -14.77
N ARG A 86 -8.87 9.83 -15.57
CA ARG A 86 -8.36 11.12 -15.08
C ARG A 86 -9.19 11.71 -13.93
N GLN A 87 -10.49 11.40 -13.87
CA GLN A 87 -11.41 11.92 -12.86
C GLN A 87 -11.45 11.06 -11.58
N THR A 88 -11.12 9.77 -11.69
CA THR A 88 -11.15 8.82 -10.56
C THR A 88 -9.75 8.43 -10.06
N ARG A 89 -8.72 9.19 -10.47
CA ARG A 89 -7.33 8.94 -10.11
C ARG A 89 -7.07 9.27 -8.64
N SER A 90 -7.12 8.25 -7.79
CA SER A 90 -6.68 8.30 -6.41
C SER A 90 -5.38 7.52 -6.26
N LEU A 91 -4.39 8.11 -5.60
CA LEU A 91 -3.03 7.57 -5.55
C LEU A 91 -2.74 6.96 -4.18
N VAL A 92 -2.21 5.73 -4.19
CA VAL A 92 -1.57 5.13 -3.02
C VAL A 92 -0.06 5.24 -3.21
N ARG A 93 0.63 5.80 -2.23
CA ARG A 93 2.09 5.73 -2.18
C ARG A 93 2.48 4.42 -1.50
N VAL A 94 3.24 3.60 -2.22
CA VAL A 94 3.84 2.37 -1.69
C VAL A 94 5.32 2.60 -1.45
N GLN A 95 5.80 2.30 -0.25
CA GLN A 95 7.22 2.30 0.10
C GLN A 95 7.60 0.91 0.56
N ILE A 96 8.59 0.30 -0.08
CA ILE A 96 9.18 -0.97 0.35
C ILE A 96 10.35 -0.65 1.27
N ASP A 97 10.39 -1.31 2.42
CA ASP A 97 11.37 -1.15 3.49
C ASP A 97 11.68 0.32 3.81
N PRO A 98 10.66 1.14 4.14
CA PRO A 98 10.86 2.52 4.50
C PRO A 98 11.79 2.63 5.72
N LEU A 99 12.68 3.64 5.71
CA LEU A 99 13.59 3.91 6.83
C LEU A 99 12.84 4.25 8.13
N HIS A 100 11.64 4.85 8.01
CA HIS A 100 10.77 5.19 9.13
C HIS A 100 9.31 4.78 8.81
N ILE A 101 8.65 4.09 9.73
CA ILE A 101 7.25 3.61 9.57
C ILE A 101 6.21 4.44 10.36
N GLY A 102 6.66 5.45 11.09
CA GLY A 102 5.86 6.36 11.89
C GLY A 102 6.77 7.33 12.60
#